data_AF-A0A538GTY6-F1
#
_entry.id   AF-A0A538GTY6-F1
#
_cell.length_a   1.000
_cell.length_b   1.000
_cell.length_c   1.000
_cell.angle_alpha   90.00
_cell.angle_beta   90.00
_cell.angle_gamma   90.00
#
_symmetry.space_group_name_H-M   'P 1'
#
loop_
_entity.id
_entity.type
_entity.pdbx_description
1 polymer ?
#
loop_
_entity_poly.entity_id
_entity_poly.type
_entity_poly.pdbx_seq_one_letter_code
_entity_poly.pdbx_strand_id
1 'polypeptide(L)'
;MLLAALRRLAVLIVLGSVVIVLVSLPLGLLVGDSVSRSITLGFYLGGCFLLVIGFFTGNRGPARIKSESPGAAVLPFTISGRRLRWATLGEQHETINNSAIFVTLGLIFVFMGLLIDSKHSLF
;
A
#
# COMPACT_ATOMS: atom_id res chain seq x y z
N MET A 1 1.47 18.40 -16.86
CA MET A 1 1.60 17.81 -15.51
C MET A 1 1.04 16.40 -15.41
N LEU A 2 -0.12 16.11 -16.01
CA LEU A 2 -0.74 14.77 -16.01
C LEU A 2 0.19 13.65 -16.51
N LEU A 3 0.90 13.88 -17.62
CA LEU A 3 1.82 12.89 -18.20
C LEU A 3 2.96 12.51 -17.22
N ALA A 4 3.49 13.46 -16.45
CA ALA A 4 4.51 13.19 -15.45
C ALA A 4 3.95 12.38 -14.26
N ALA A 5 2.69 12.63 -13.87
CA ALA A 5 2.01 11.84 -12.86
C ALA A 5 1.77 10.40 -13.33
N LEU A 6 1.29 10.21 -14.57
CA LEU A 6 1.13 8.90 -15.20
C LEU A 6 2.47 8.14 -15.27
N ARG A 7 3.56 8.82 -15.66
CA ARG A 7 4.89 8.20 -15.68
C ARG A 7 5.31 7.71 -14.29
N ARG A 8 5.11 8.52 -13.23
CA ARG A 8 5.42 8.11 -11.86
C ARG A 8 4.55 6.94 -11.41
N LEU A 9 3.26 6.98 -11.72
CA LEU A 9 2.35 5.87 -11.42
C LEU A 9 2.77 4.58 -12.13
N ALA A 10 3.11 4.65 -13.42
CA ALA A 10 3.60 3.51 -14.19
C ALA A 10 4.89 2.93 -13.58
N VAL A 11 5.82 3.79 -13.14
CA VAL A 11 7.03 3.34 -12.44
C VAL A 11 6.69 2.61 -11.14
N LEU A 12 5.74 3.13 -10.34
CA LEU A 12 5.31 2.47 -9.11
C LEU A 12 4.65 1.11 -9.37
N ILE A 13 3.83 1.01 -10.41
CA ILE A 13 3.19 -0.26 -10.82
C ILE A 13 4.26 -1.28 -11.22
N VAL A 14 5.20 -0.90 -12.09
CA VAL A 14 6.26 -1.79 -12.58
C VAL A 14 7.16 -2.24 -11.42
N LEU A 15 7.62 -1.29 -10.60
CA LEU A 15 8.50 -1.59 -9.47
C LEU A 15 7.79 -2.50 -8.45
N GLY A 16 6.56 -2.18 -8.09
CA GLY A 16 5.78 -3.00 -7.16
C GLY A 16 5.51 -4.40 -7.71
N SER A 17 5.22 -4.53 -9.01
CA SER A 17 5.04 -5.83 -9.67
C SER A 17 6.31 -6.67 -9.62
N VAL A 18 7.48 -6.06 -9.91
CA VAL A 18 8.78 -6.73 -9.83
C VAL A 18 9.05 -7.21 -8.41
N VAL A 19 8.82 -6.37 -7.39
CA VAL A 19 8.98 -6.76 -5.99
C VAL A 19 8.06 -7.91 -5.62
N ILE A 20 6.78 -7.86 -6.00
CA ILE A 20 5.81 -8.92 -5.74
C ILE A 20 6.29 -10.23 -6.37
N VAL A 21 6.71 -10.23 -7.63
CA VAL A 21 7.18 -11.44 -8.33
C VAL A 21 8.46 -11.97 -7.67
N LEU A 22 9.43 -11.11 -7.36
CA LEU A 22 10.70 -11.50 -6.73
C LEU A 22 10.51 -12.14 -5.36
N VAL A 23 9.45 -11.78 -4.63
CA VAL A 23 9.16 -12.36 -3.31
C VAL A 23 8.26 -13.59 -3.42
N SER A 24 7.16 -13.49 -4.17
CA SER A 24 6.14 -14.53 -4.24
C SER A 24 6.61 -15.76 -5.02
N LEU A 25 7.39 -15.58 -6.09
CA LEU A 25 7.84 -16.69 -6.92
C LEU A 25 8.78 -17.64 -6.16
N PRO A 26 9.86 -17.17 -5.49
CA PRO A 26 10.70 -18.08 -4.70
C PRO A 26 9.92 -18.75 -3.57
N LEU A 27 9.05 -18.02 -2.86
CA LEU A 27 8.26 -18.59 -1.77
C LEU A 27 7.32 -19.69 -2.26
N GLY A 28 6.63 -19.47 -3.39
CA GLY A 28 5.75 -20.48 -3.96
C GLY A 28 6.50 -21.71 -4.47
N LEU A 29 7.64 -21.51 -5.15
CA LEU A 29 8.50 -22.61 -5.60
C LEU A 29 9.06 -23.44 -4.44
N LEU A 30 9.45 -22.81 -3.32
CA LEU A 30 9.90 -23.49 -2.11
C LEU A 30 8.81 -24.39 -1.49
N VAL A 31 7.55 -24.03 -1.67
CA VAL A 31 6.39 -24.80 -1.18
C VAL A 31 5.92 -25.82 -2.24
N GLY A 32 6.58 -25.90 -3.40
CA GLY A 32 6.23 -26.82 -4.49
C GLY A 32 5.02 -26.37 -5.31
N ASP A 33 4.69 -25.08 -5.29
CA ASP A 33 3.56 -24.53 -6.05
C ASP A 33 3.93 -24.20 -7.50
N SER A 34 2.91 -24.13 -8.36
CA SER A 34 3.07 -23.68 -9.75
C SER A 34 3.45 -22.20 -9.83
N VAL A 35 4.21 -21.83 -10.86
CA VAL A 35 4.63 -20.44 -11.15
C VAL A 35 3.41 -19.51 -11.22
N SER A 36 2.37 -19.89 -11.96
CA SER A 36 1.16 -19.07 -12.12
C SER A 36 0.46 -18.82 -10.78
N ARG A 37 0.25 -19.86 -9.97
CA ARG A 37 -0.41 -19.71 -8.66
C ARG A 37 0.42 -18.84 -7.71
N SER A 38 1.73 -19.01 -7.71
CA SER A 38 2.65 -18.24 -6.87
C SER A 38 2.55 -16.74 -7.16
N ILE A 39 2.57 -16.38 -8.46
CA ILE A 39 2.47 -14.99 -8.92
C ILE A 39 1.07 -14.42 -8.64
N THR A 40 0.01 -15.16 -8.96
CA THR A 40 -1.39 -14.75 -8.69
C THR A 40 -1.61 -14.45 -7.21
N LEU A 41 -1.18 -15.36 -6.32
CA LEU A 41 -1.27 -15.14 -4.87
C LEU A 41 -0.45 -13.94 -4.41
N GLY A 42 0.76 -13.75 -4.97
CA GLY A 42 1.58 -12.59 -4.69
C GLY A 42 0.86 -11.27 -4.99
N PHE A 43 0.23 -11.18 -6.17
CA PHE A 43 -0.53 -9.99 -6.58
C PHE A 43 -1.77 -9.76 -5.72
N TYR A 44 -2.52 -10.81 -5.38
CA TYR A 44 -3.67 -10.68 -4.48
C TYR A 44 -3.26 -10.24 -3.07
N LEU A 45 -2.25 -10.88 -2.47
CA LEU A 45 -1.78 -10.53 -1.14
C LEU A 45 -1.18 -9.12 -1.11
N GLY A 46 -0.32 -8.79 -2.07
CA GLY A 46 0.27 -7.45 -2.20
C GLY A 46 -0.79 -6.38 -2.42
N GLY A 47 -1.77 -6.66 -3.28
CA GLY A 47 -2.90 -5.77 -3.53
C GLY A 47 -3.75 -5.52 -2.28
N CYS A 48 -4.19 -6.59 -1.62
CA CYS A 48 -4.95 -6.50 -0.36
C CYS A 48 -4.19 -5.77 0.75
N PHE A 49 -2.88 -6.01 0.88
CA PHE A 49 -2.03 -5.33 1.84
C PHE A 49 -2.00 -3.81 1.60
N LEU A 50 -1.87 -3.37 0.34
CA LEU A 50 -1.92 -1.96 0.00
C LEU A 50 -3.30 -1.34 0.27
N LEU A 51 -4.39 -2.07 0.00
CA LEU A 51 -5.75 -1.62 0.35
C LEU A 51 -5.89 -1.38 1.85
N VAL A 52 -5.39 -2.30 2.68
CA VAL A 52 -5.42 -2.17 4.15
C VAL A 52 -4.59 -0.96 4.61
N ILE A 53 -3.37 -0.80 4.11
CA ILE A 53 -2.53 0.38 4.44
C ILE A 53 -3.20 1.68 3.97
N GLY A 54 -3.78 1.69 2.77
CA GLY A 54 -4.50 2.83 2.23
C GLY A 54 -5.66 3.21 3.13
N PHE A 55 -6.49 2.24 3.55
CA PHE A 55 -7.58 2.45 4.49
C PHE A 55 -7.10 3.08 5.80
N PHE A 56 -6.10 2.50 6.48
CA PHE A 56 -5.62 3.06 7.75
C PHE A 56 -4.93 4.41 7.58
N THR A 57 -4.25 4.63 6.45
CA THR A 57 -3.63 5.92 6.15
C THR A 57 -4.68 6.98 5.89
N GLY A 58 -5.73 6.68 5.14
CA GLY A 58 -6.85 7.60 4.87
C GLY A 58 -7.70 7.91 6.11
N ASN A 59 -7.87 6.93 7.00
CA ASN A 59 -8.67 7.07 8.22
C ASN A 59 -7.89 7.62 9.42
N ARG A 60 -6.76 8.29 9.18
CA ARG A 60 -6.01 8.99 10.26
C ARG A 60 -6.87 10.14 10.80
N GLY A 61 -7.50 9.93 11.96
CA GLY A 61 -8.41 10.88 12.61
C GLY A 61 -7.81 12.29 12.76
N PRO A 62 -8.62 13.34 12.91
CA PRO A 62 -8.17 14.73 12.70
C PRO A 62 -7.22 15.29 13.78
N ALA A 63 -7.08 14.61 14.92
CA ALA A 63 -6.15 14.99 15.97
C ALA A 63 -4.70 14.55 15.65
N ARG A 64 -3.74 15.44 15.86
CA ARG A 64 -2.30 15.24 15.66
C ARG A 64 -1.55 15.62 16.93
N ILE A 65 -0.39 15.02 17.14
CA ILE A 65 0.48 15.36 18.27
C ILE A 65 1.28 16.61 17.91
N LYS A 66 1.19 17.65 18.74
CA LYS A 66 2.08 18.81 18.69
C LYS A 66 3.43 18.36 19.26
N SER A 67 4.36 18.00 18.38
CA SER A 67 5.71 17.59 18.78
C SER A 67 6.46 18.79 19.37
N GLU A 68 6.71 18.78 20.68
CA GLU A 68 7.86 19.47 21.26
C GLU A 68 9.01 18.44 21.27
N SER A 69 9.93 18.55 20.30
CA SER A 69 11.20 17.79 20.14
C SER A 69 11.18 16.42 19.39
N PRO A 70 12.15 16.19 18.46
CA PRO A 70 12.22 15.00 17.59
C PRO A 70 13.01 13.85 18.22
N GLY A 71 12.49 13.19 19.25
CA GLY A 71 13.24 12.09 19.88
C GLY A 71 12.48 11.05 20.72
N ALA A 72 11.20 11.23 21.02
CA ALA A 72 10.53 10.41 22.05
C ALA A 72 9.23 9.73 21.58
N ALA A 73 9.25 9.04 20.44
CA ALA A 73 8.08 8.31 19.93
C ALA A 73 8.36 6.86 19.53
N VAL A 74 9.21 6.16 20.29
CA VAL A 74 9.50 4.74 20.06
C VAL A 74 8.46 3.82 20.72
N LEU A 75 7.59 4.31 21.63
CA LEU A 75 6.64 3.47 22.38
C LEU A 75 5.17 3.94 22.27
N PRO A 76 4.19 3.03 22.06
CA PRO A 76 2.78 3.38 21.92
C PRO A 76 2.05 3.81 23.21
N PHE A 77 2.69 3.75 24.38
CA PHE A 77 2.02 3.85 25.68
C PHE A 77 2.47 5.01 26.59
N THR A 78 3.22 5.99 26.09
CA THR A 78 3.63 7.14 26.92
C THR A 78 2.54 8.22 26.98
N ILE A 79 1.76 8.20 28.07
CA ILE A 79 0.78 9.24 28.44
C ILE A 79 1.52 10.41 29.11
N SER A 80 2.48 11.03 28.42
CA SER A 80 3.14 12.23 28.94
C SER A 80 2.93 13.38 27.98
N GLY A 81 2.08 14.34 28.39
CA GLY A 81 2.06 15.71 27.90
C GLY A 81 1.88 15.94 26.39
N ARG A 82 1.34 14.99 25.61
CA ARG A 82 1.08 15.19 24.17
C ARG A 82 0.01 16.26 23.97
N ARG A 83 0.44 17.51 23.81
CA ARG A 83 -0.44 18.60 23.35
C ARG A 83 -1.00 18.18 21.99
N LEU A 84 -2.31 18.06 21.88
CA LEU A 84 -2.96 17.73 20.62
C LEU A 84 -3.20 19.01 19.81
N ARG A 85 -3.01 18.96 18.50
CA ARG A 85 -3.49 19.98 17.55
C ARG A 85 -4.36 19.33 16.48
N TRP A 86 -5.19 20.13 15.86
CA TRP A 86 -5.93 19.73 14.68
C TRP A 86 -5.02 19.66 13.44
N ALA A 87 -5.33 18.73 12.54
CA ALA A 87 -4.64 18.61 11.26
C ALA A 87 -4.90 19.85 10.40
N THR A 88 -3.85 20.35 9.72
CA THR A 88 -4.00 21.43 8.74
C THR A 88 -4.61 20.89 7.44
N LEU A 89 -5.12 21.79 6.58
CA LEU A 89 -5.63 21.40 5.26
C LEU A 89 -4.56 20.70 4.39
N GLY A 90 -3.31 21.14 4.48
CA GLY A 90 -2.20 20.49 3.77
C GLY A 90 -1.99 19.04 4.21
N GLU A 91 -2.03 18.77 5.52
CA GLU A 91 -1.91 17.42 6.06
C GLU A 91 -3.11 16.54 5.68
N GLN A 92 -4.30 17.12 5.60
CA GLN A 92 -5.49 16.40 5.11
C GLN A 92 -5.33 16.02 3.64
N HIS A 93 -4.91 16.95 2.79
CA HIS A 93 -4.66 16.69 1.37
C HIS A 93 -3.58 15.63 1.17
N GLU A 94 -2.49 15.68 1.93
CA GLU A 94 -1.44 14.67 1.89
C GLU A 94 -1.97 13.29 2.33
N THR A 95 -2.77 13.25 3.39
CA THR A 95 -3.39 12.01 3.89
C THR A 95 -4.29 11.38 2.83
N ILE A 96 -5.14 12.18 2.18
CA ILE A 96 -6.03 11.75 1.10
C ILE A 96 -5.22 11.26 -0.11
N ASN A 97 -4.22 12.02 -0.54
CA ASN A 97 -3.40 11.68 -1.70
C ASN A 97 -2.62 10.36 -1.49
N ASN A 98 -2.01 10.19 -0.31
CA ASN A 98 -1.28 8.96 0.02
C ASN A 98 -2.22 7.76 0.06
N SER A 99 -3.39 7.91 0.70
CA SER A 99 -4.43 6.88 0.70
C SER A 99 -4.87 6.51 -0.72
N ALA A 100 -5.15 7.51 -1.56
CA ALA A 100 -5.60 7.29 -2.93
C ALA A 100 -4.56 6.50 -3.75
N ILE A 101 -3.26 6.80 -3.59
CA ILE A 101 -2.19 6.06 -4.26
C ILE A 101 -2.18 4.60 -3.82
N PHE A 102 -2.22 4.33 -2.51
CA PHE A 102 -2.21 2.96 -1.99
C PHE A 102 -3.44 2.16 -2.44
N VAL A 103 -4.62 2.77 -2.37
CA VAL A 103 -5.87 2.12 -2.81
C VAL A 103 -5.84 1.83 -4.30
N THR A 104 -5.42 2.80 -5.12
CA THR A 104 -5.35 2.64 -6.57
C THR A 104 -4.35 1.54 -6.96
N LEU A 105 -3.14 1.54 -6.39
CA LEU A 105 -2.16 0.49 -6.62
C LEU A 105 -2.66 -0.88 -6.14
N GLY A 106 -3.30 -0.93 -4.97
CA GLY A 106 -3.89 -2.15 -4.43
C GLY A 106 -4.90 -2.76 -5.37
N LEU A 107 -5.84 -1.95 -5.90
CA LEU A 107 -6.81 -2.40 -6.90
C LEU A 107 -6.12 -2.89 -8.17
N ILE A 108 -5.16 -2.14 -8.71
CA ILE A 108 -4.43 -2.53 -9.93
C ILE A 108 -3.76 -3.90 -9.76
N PHE A 109 -3.11 -4.16 -8.62
CA PHE A 109 -2.46 -5.45 -8.38
C PHE A 109 -3.46 -6.58 -8.21
N VAL A 110 -4.61 -6.36 -7.55
CA VAL A 110 -5.69 -7.37 -7.52
C VAL A 110 -6.17 -7.69 -8.94
N PHE A 111 -6.38 -6.67 -9.78
CA PHE A 111 -6.75 -6.87 -11.18
C PHE A 111 -5.67 -7.62 -11.98
N MET A 112 -4.39 -7.33 -11.78
CA MET A 112 -3.31 -8.10 -12.40
C MET A 112 -3.32 -9.57 -11.97
N GLY A 113 -3.54 -9.83 -10.67
CA GLY A 113 -3.69 -11.19 -10.16
C GLY A 113 -4.84 -11.94 -10.85
N LEU A 114 -5.98 -11.28 -11.01
CA LEU A 114 -7.16 -11.80 -11.70
C LEU A 114 -6.89 -12.11 -13.18
N LEU A 115 -6.17 -11.24 -13.89
CA LEU A 115 -5.82 -11.47 -15.30
C LEU A 115 -4.84 -12.63 -15.51
N ILE A 116 -4.02 -12.94 -14.51
CA ILE A 116 -3.06 -14.05 -14.54
C ILE A 116 -3.71 -15.37 -14.07
N ASP A 117 -4.81 -15.28 -13.31
CA ASP A 117 -5.44 -16.43 -12.70
C ASP A 117 -6.12 -17.35 -13.73
N SER A 118 -5.38 -18.38 -14.13
CA SER A 118 -5.85 -19.42 -15.04
C SER A 118 -6.98 -20.30 -14.48
N LYS A 119 -7.25 -20.29 -13.16
CA LYS A 119 -8.27 -21.17 -12.55
C LYS A 119 -9.67 -20.61 -12.66
N HIS A 120 -9.81 -19.31 -12.87
CA HIS A 120 -11.07 -18.62 -13.02
C HIS A 120 -11.07 -17.95 -14.40
N SER A 121 -11.20 -18.76 -15.46
CA SER A 121 -11.37 -18.18 -16.79
C SER A 121 -12.70 -17.42 -16.82
N LEU A 122 -12.63 -16.13 -17.12
CA LEU A 122 -13.80 -15.27 -17.30
C LEU A 122 -14.49 -15.51 -18.66
N PHE A 123 -13.97 -16.46 -19.44
CA PHE A 123 -14.44 -16.89 -20.76
C PHE A 123 -14.32 -18.41 -20.90
#